data_AF-A0A6A6RDI8-F1
#
_entry.id   AF-A0A6A6RDI8-F1
#
_cell.length_a   1.000
_cell.length_b   1.000
_cell.length_c   1.000
_cell.angle_alpha   90.00
_cell.angle_beta   90.00
_cell.angle_gamma   90.00
#
_symmetry.space_group_name_H-M   'P 1'
#
loop_
_entity.id
_entity.type
_entity.pdbx_description
1 polymer ?
#
loop_
_entity_poly.entity_id
_entity_poly.type
_entity_poly.pdbx_seq_one_letter_code
_entity_poly.pdbx_strand_id
1 'polypeptide(L)'
;MVSSWVRTAPKSGPSGLDRLPDDVVILIISQCQIDDLFYLRLTNRRIWAIILAYITTIGPAVARRTLPNAIRLLNRPVDGKYTFAWLKQLIPQQLAAILVDRHRFAHDWGNTRYGIPAEDPWGDDLRARVANGWRVLQKLSAISQEVYKLKPGALGLSTKELGLALFSLTRSRYALAEARERQALERRLVYIASLTESSAKDYKLMFLLLSSVFRMSLSTNNIEDYIPWIFDWGHGIDGQRLLRRGNSWMTWYILHEGPSIFWQQWCIQDPANPESKNYIRDNSLQAWLGKDNAVQRFTPNFPSDEWKDVNEKEHALQRDSAYKIQLAMEKQTGSQDRAMANQIPSLFDNFTRYSDCRRLRFQEGTPEPDETMTDVPFHVEFRCPEELNKRYSVLRLASSSRLPRD
;
A
#
# COMPACT_ATOMS: atom_id res chain seq x y z
N MET A 1 -37.60 -51.08 -16.51
CA MET A 1 -37.84 -50.46 -15.19
C MET A 1 -36.49 -50.14 -14.56
N VAL A 2 -36.04 -48.89 -14.63
CA VAL A 2 -34.81 -48.43 -13.95
C VAL A 2 -35.22 -47.23 -13.10
N SER A 3 -35.29 -47.44 -11.79
CA SER A 3 -35.70 -46.43 -10.83
C SER A 3 -34.57 -45.42 -10.59
N SER A 4 -34.88 -44.18 -10.93
CA SER A 4 -34.17 -42.97 -10.55
C SER A 4 -34.04 -42.85 -9.03
N TRP A 5 -32.81 -42.94 -8.50
CA TRP A 5 -32.46 -42.57 -7.13
C TRP A 5 -31.91 -41.15 -7.14
N VAL A 6 -32.80 -40.16 -7.08
CA VAL A 6 -32.43 -38.78 -6.73
C VAL A 6 -32.08 -38.76 -5.25
N ARG A 7 -30.77 -38.71 -4.92
CA ARG A 7 -30.31 -38.38 -3.58
C ARG A 7 -30.60 -36.91 -3.32
N THR A 8 -31.68 -36.62 -2.58
CA THR A 8 -31.91 -35.31 -1.98
C THR A 8 -30.80 -35.04 -0.97
N ALA A 9 -29.92 -34.08 -1.26
CA ALA A 9 -28.95 -33.59 -0.28
C ALA A 9 -29.71 -33.05 0.96
N PRO A 10 -29.23 -33.31 2.19
CA PRO A 10 -29.87 -32.80 3.39
C PRO A 10 -29.83 -31.27 3.37
N LYS A 11 -30.99 -30.64 3.58
CA LYS A 11 -31.07 -29.18 3.82
C LYS A 11 -30.25 -28.90 5.08
N SER A 12 -29.05 -28.35 4.91
CA SER A 12 -28.23 -27.89 6.02
C SER A 12 -29.04 -26.86 6.79
N GLY A 13 -29.48 -27.21 8.01
CA GLY A 13 -30.16 -26.27 8.89
C GLY A 13 -29.29 -25.03 9.18
N PRO A 14 -29.88 -23.94 9.69
CA PRO A 14 -29.12 -22.73 10.03
C PRO A 14 -27.97 -23.08 10.98
N SER A 15 -26.75 -22.65 10.64
CA SER A 15 -25.53 -22.97 11.39
C SER A 15 -25.04 -21.78 12.22
N GLY A 16 -24.41 -22.11 13.37
CA GLY A 16 -23.65 -21.21 14.24
C GLY A 16 -24.39 -19.96 14.70
N LEU A 17 -24.05 -18.81 14.11
CA LEU A 17 -24.53 -17.48 14.48
C LEU A 17 -26.04 -17.31 14.28
N ASP A 18 -26.64 -18.02 13.32
CA ASP A 18 -28.06 -17.87 12.98
C ASP A 18 -29.01 -18.32 14.10
N ARG A 19 -28.51 -19.06 15.10
CA ARG A 19 -29.29 -19.53 16.24
C ARG A 19 -29.10 -18.69 17.51
N LEU A 20 -28.08 -17.84 17.54
CA LEU A 20 -27.79 -17.02 18.72
C LEU A 20 -28.79 -15.87 18.79
N PRO A 21 -29.22 -15.43 19.99
CA PRO A 21 -29.95 -14.18 20.19
C PRO A 21 -29.23 -12.93 19.63
N ASP A 22 -29.98 -11.92 19.20
CA ASP A 22 -29.43 -10.71 18.55
C ASP A 22 -28.41 -9.97 19.43
N ASP A 23 -28.66 -9.88 20.74
CA ASP A 23 -27.76 -9.27 21.72
C ASP A 23 -26.40 -9.98 21.81
N VAL A 24 -26.39 -11.32 21.81
CA VAL A 24 -25.16 -12.11 21.76
C VAL A 24 -24.42 -11.88 20.44
N VAL A 25 -25.14 -11.82 19.32
CA VAL A 25 -24.55 -11.53 18.00
C VAL A 25 -23.93 -10.13 17.97
N ILE A 26 -24.59 -9.12 18.54
CA ILE A 26 -24.05 -7.75 18.66
C ILE A 26 -22.75 -7.74 19.46
N LEU A 27 -22.69 -8.46 20.58
CA LEU A 27 -21.47 -8.58 21.40
C LEU A 27 -20.32 -9.23 20.61
N ILE A 28 -20.60 -10.31 19.88
CA ILE A 28 -19.60 -11.00 19.03
C ILE A 28 -19.09 -10.05 17.95
N ILE A 29 -19.99 -9.40 17.21
CA ILE A 29 -19.62 -8.48 16.12
C ILE A 29 -18.83 -7.27 16.66
N SER A 30 -19.12 -6.82 17.87
CA SER A 30 -18.40 -5.70 18.50
C SER A 30 -16.94 -6.02 18.83
N GLN A 31 -16.54 -7.30 18.85
CA GLN A 31 -15.15 -7.73 19.03
C GLN A 31 -14.38 -7.89 17.71
N CYS A 32 -15.04 -7.72 16.57
CA CYS A 32 -14.44 -7.82 15.25
C CYS A 32 -13.65 -6.55 14.88
N GLN A 33 -12.77 -6.68 13.88
CA GLN A 33 -12.11 -5.55 13.25
C GLN A 33 -12.99 -4.91 12.15
N ILE A 34 -12.60 -3.72 11.66
CA ILE A 34 -13.33 -3.00 10.61
C ILE A 34 -13.53 -3.87 9.36
N ASP A 35 -12.50 -4.60 8.93
CA ASP A 35 -12.56 -5.46 7.74
C ASP A 35 -13.52 -6.63 7.94
N ASP A 36 -13.45 -7.30 9.09
CA ASP A 36 -14.36 -8.38 9.48
C ASP A 36 -15.81 -7.91 9.42
N LEU A 37 -16.12 -6.72 9.95
CA LEU A 37 -17.47 -6.16 9.90
C LEU A 37 -17.96 -5.96 8.45
N PHE A 38 -17.08 -5.48 7.56
CA PHE A 38 -17.41 -5.30 6.15
C PHE A 38 -17.59 -6.61 5.39
N TYR A 39 -16.92 -7.70 5.81
CA TYR A 39 -17.13 -9.03 5.25
C TYR A 39 -18.38 -9.71 5.83
N LEU A 40 -18.56 -9.70 7.16
CA LEU A 40 -19.69 -10.32 7.85
C LEU A 40 -21.04 -9.81 7.37
N ARG A 41 -21.17 -8.51 7.06
CA ARG A 41 -22.40 -7.96 6.50
C ARG A 41 -22.78 -8.53 5.12
N LEU A 42 -21.84 -9.17 4.42
CA LEU A 42 -22.05 -9.76 3.09
C LEU A 42 -22.36 -11.26 3.15
N THR A 43 -22.23 -11.90 4.31
CA THR A 43 -22.42 -13.35 4.44
C THR A 43 -23.88 -13.74 4.66
N ASN A 44 -24.65 -12.96 5.43
CA ASN A 44 -26.00 -13.30 5.83
C ASN A 44 -26.90 -12.05 5.99
N ARG A 45 -28.16 -12.13 5.52
CA ARG A 45 -29.16 -11.05 5.60
C ARG A 45 -29.52 -10.65 7.03
N ARG A 46 -29.61 -11.60 7.96
CA ARG A 46 -29.88 -11.34 9.38
C ARG A 46 -28.74 -10.55 10.01
N ILE A 47 -27.49 -10.99 9.80
CA ILE A 47 -26.29 -10.28 10.27
C ILE A 47 -26.24 -8.87 9.71
N TRP A 48 -26.50 -8.70 8.42
CA TRP A 48 -26.59 -7.37 7.80
C TRP A 48 -27.64 -6.47 8.47
N ALA A 49 -28.84 -7.01 8.74
CA ALA A 49 -29.92 -6.27 9.40
C ALA A 49 -29.55 -5.85 10.82
N ILE A 50 -28.94 -6.75 11.60
CA ILE A 50 -28.45 -6.47 12.96
C ILE A 50 -27.38 -5.36 12.91
N ILE A 51 -26.37 -5.48 12.04
CA ILE A 51 -25.32 -4.47 11.93
C ILE A 51 -25.92 -3.11 11.56
N LEU A 52 -26.86 -3.06 10.63
CA LEU A 52 -27.49 -1.81 10.20
C LEU A 52 -28.32 -1.18 11.33
N ALA A 53 -29.12 -1.97 12.04
CA ALA A 53 -29.95 -1.50 13.14
C ALA A 53 -29.13 -1.00 14.34
N TYR A 54 -27.98 -1.63 14.61
CA TYR A 54 -27.15 -1.37 15.78
C TYR A 54 -25.79 -0.74 15.45
N ILE A 55 -25.65 -0.10 14.28
CA ILE A 55 -24.38 0.49 13.83
C ILE A 55 -23.84 1.57 14.79
N THR A 56 -24.73 2.25 15.52
CA THR A 56 -24.37 3.25 16.54
C THR A 56 -23.65 2.67 17.74
N THR A 57 -23.86 1.38 18.02
CA THR A 57 -23.20 0.65 19.11
C THR A 57 -22.02 -0.15 18.59
N ILE A 58 -22.23 -0.89 17.49
CA ILE A 58 -21.23 -1.76 16.88
C ILE A 58 -20.07 -0.95 16.29
N GLY A 59 -20.36 0.12 15.56
CA GLY A 59 -19.37 0.91 14.84
C GLY A 59 -18.24 1.43 15.74
N PRO A 60 -18.54 2.17 16.83
CA PRO A 60 -17.52 2.65 17.76
C PRO A 60 -16.73 1.53 18.45
N ALA A 61 -17.37 0.39 18.74
CA ALA A 61 -16.69 -0.75 19.36
C ALA A 61 -15.68 -1.38 18.39
N VAL A 62 -16.10 -1.67 17.15
CA VAL A 62 -15.25 -2.20 16.08
C VAL A 62 -14.11 -1.24 15.74
N ALA A 63 -14.37 0.07 15.70
CA ALA A 63 -13.36 1.08 15.44
C ALA A 63 -12.29 1.12 16.55
N ARG A 64 -12.70 1.12 17.82
CA ARG A 64 -11.78 1.05 18.98
C ARG A 64 -10.99 -0.25 19.02
N ARG A 65 -11.62 -1.37 18.65
CA ARG A 65 -10.95 -2.67 18.55
C ARG A 65 -9.87 -2.68 17.47
N THR A 66 -10.11 -2.00 16.36
CA THR A 66 -9.16 -1.93 15.24
C THR A 66 -8.06 -0.90 15.50
N LEU A 67 -8.38 0.23 16.13
CA LEU A 67 -7.48 1.38 16.28
C LEU A 67 -7.38 1.82 17.76
N PRO A 68 -6.87 0.97 18.66
CA PRO A 68 -6.97 1.20 20.11
C PRO A 68 -6.30 2.51 20.58
N ASN A 69 -5.25 2.96 19.88
CA ASN A 69 -4.44 4.12 20.28
C ASN A 69 -4.81 5.41 19.53
N ALA A 70 -5.81 5.40 18.64
CA ALA A 70 -6.15 6.53 17.77
C ALA A 70 -7.24 7.42 18.40
N ILE A 71 -6.95 8.04 19.55
CA ILE A 71 -7.94 8.72 20.39
C ILE A 71 -8.62 9.85 19.61
N ARG A 72 -7.85 10.73 18.99
CA ARG A 72 -8.37 11.84 18.17
C ARG A 72 -9.22 11.38 17.01
N LEU A 73 -8.78 10.32 16.32
CA LEU A 73 -9.47 9.79 15.15
C LEU A 73 -10.82 9.18 15.52
N LEU A 74 -10.93 8.61 16.72
CA LEU A 74 -12.13 7.97 17.24
C LEU A 74 -13.08 8.92 17.98
N ASN A 75 -12.83 10.23 17.91
CA ASN A 75 -13.75 11.24 18.39
C ASN A 75 -15.15 11.07 17.77
N ARG A 76 -16.16 11.47 18.54
CA ARG A 76 -17.55 11.40 18.08
C ARG A 76 -17.70 12.20 16.78
N PRO A 77 -18.35 11.63 15.74
CA PRO A 77 -18.65 12.35 14.51
C PRO A 77 -19.36 13.68 14.80
N VAL A 78 -19.08 14.70 14.00
CA VAL A 78 -19.66 16.05 14.17
C VAL A 78 -21.19 16.03 14.06
N ASP A 79 -21.74 15.18 13.21
CA ASP A 79 -23.18 14.96 13.06
C ASP A 79 -23.78 14.03 14.14
N GLY A 80 -22.93 13.51 15.02
CA GLY A 80 -23.29 12.59 16.10
C GLY A 80 -23.67 11.18 15.63
N LYS A 81 -23.54 10.85 14.33
CA LYS A 81 -24.04 9.61 13.74
C LYS A 81 -22.91 8.68 13.30
N TYR A 82 -22.78 7.55 13.96
CA TYR A 82 -21.90 6.48 13.48
C TYR A 82 -22.55 5.76 12.30
N THR A 83 -21.81 5.64 11.20
CA THR A 83 -22.28 5.01 9.96
C THR A 83 -21.18 4.14 9.35
N PHE A 84 -21.54 3.30 8.38
CA PHE A 84 -20.54 2.60 7.57
C PHE A 84 -19.64 3.57 6.78
N ALA A 85 -20.16 4.74 6.39
CA ALA A 85 -19.37 5.74 5.71
C ALA A 85 -18.28 6.31 6.64
N TRP A 86 -18.63 6.58 7.90
CA TRP A 86 -17.67 6.97 8.94
C TRP A 86 -16.59 5.90 9.12
N LEU A 87 -16.97 4.62 9.32
CA LEU A 87 -15.99 3.52 9.44
C LEU A 87 -15.04 3.42 8.24
N LYS A 88 -15.57 3.56 7.01
CA LYS A 88 -14.74 3.56 5.80
C LYS A 88 -13.78 4.74 5.73
N GLN A 89 -14.15 5.89 6.31
CA GLN A 89 -13.30 7.08 6.34
C GLN A 89 -12.14 6.95 7.33
N LEU A 90 -12.27 6.12 8.37
CA LEU A 90 -11.20 5.86 9.34
C LEU A 90 -9.95 5.27 8.68
N ILE A 91 -10.10 4.44 7.64
CA ILE A 91 -8.96 3.80 6.94
C ILE A 91 -8.00 4.86 6.37
N PRO A 92 -8.39 5.73 5.41
CA PRO A 92 -7.48 6.73 4.87
C PRO A 92 -7.03 7.76 5.91
N GLN A 93 -7.82 8.01 6.96
CA GLN A 93 -7.43 8.92 8.06
C GLN A 93 -6.33 8.31 8.95
N GLN A 94 -6.43 7.02 9.28
CA GLN A 94 -5.39 6.31 10.02
C GLN A 94 -4.10 6.22 9.20
N LEU A 95 -4.19 5.88 7.90
CA LEU A 95 -3.03 5.87 7.02
C LEU A 95 -2.37 7.26 6.92
N ALA A 96 -3.16 8.33 6.95
CA ALA A 96 -2.64 9.70 7.00
C ALA A 96 -1.97 10.02 8.34
N ALA A 97 -2.55 9.60 9.46
CA ALA A 97 -1.97 9.76 10.78
C ALA A 97 -0.60 9.09 10.88
N ILE A 98 -0.50 7.83 10.42
CA ILE A 98 0.77 7.09 10.37
C ILE A 98 1.79 7.80 9.48
N LEU A 99 1.42 8.21 8.26
CA LEU A 99 2.34 8.90 7.35
C LEU A 99 2.90 10.20 7.96
N VAL A 100 2.04 11.01 8.58
CA VAL A 100 2.43 12.32 9.12
C VAL A 100 3.23 12.20 10.42
N ASP A 101 2.86 11.24 11.27
CA ASP A 101 3.54 10.94 12.53
C ASP A 101 4.91 10.32 12.28
N ARG A 102 5.00 9.30 11.42
CA ARG A 102 6.21 8.50 11.21
C ARG A 102 7.15 9.05 10.15
N HIS A 103 6.73 10.04 9.37
CA HIS A 103 7.66 10.79 8.55
C HIS A 103 8.70 11.48 9.44
N ARG A 104 9.95 11.50 8.99
CA ARG A 104 11.07 12.06 9.75
C ARG A 104 11.71 13.17 8.93
N PHE A 105 11.25 14.39 9.19
CA PHE A 105 11.74 15.62 8.58
C PHE A 105 12.94 16.17 9.37
N ALA A 106 13.99 16.59 8.66
CA ALA A 106 15.14 17.27 9.25
C ALA A 106 14.99 18.77 9.00
N HIS A 107 15.11 19.58 10.06
CA HIS A 107 15.09 21.03 9.96
C HIS A 107 16.42 21.59 10.50
N ASP A 108 16.95 22.64 9.87
CA ASP A 108 18.35 23.11 9.99
C ASP A 108 18.82 23.45 11.42
N TRP A 109 17.89 23.56 12.36
CA TRP A 109 18.14 24.00 13.73
C TRP A 109 18.46 22.84 14.69
N GLY A 110 18.45 21.57 14.24
CA GLY A 110 18.81 20.44 15.09
C GLY A 110 19.10 19.13 14.35
N ASN A 111 19.88 18.26 14.99
CA ASN A 111 20.15 16.89 14.49
C ASN A 111 18.93 15.95 14.62
N THR A 112 17.86 16.41 15.27
CA THR A 112 16.68 15.59 15.58
C THR A 112 15.70 15.63 14.42
N ARG A 113 15.44 14.46 13.82
CA ARG A 113 14.37 14.32 12.83
C ARG A 113 13.03 14.12 13.53
N TYR A 114 11.98 14.78 13.07
CA TYR A 114 10.67 14.72 13.71
C TYR A 114 9.53 14.50 12.71
N GLY A 115 8.43 13.95 13.21
CA GLY A 115 7.13 13.97 12.55
C GLY A 115 6.13 14.82 13.35
N ILE A 116 4.86 14.80 12.96
CA ILE A 116 3.79 15.47 13.71
C ILE A 116 2.94 14.39 14.38
N PRO A 117 2.99 14.23 15.71
CA PRO A 117 2.29 13.16 16.41
C PRO A 117 0.83 13.06 16.01
N ALA A 118 0.32 11.84 15.87
CA ALA A 118 -1.07 11.58 15.48
C ALA A 118 -2.08 12.26 16.41
N GLU A 119 -1.74 12.37 17.70
CA GLU A 119 -2.57 12.98 18.73
C GLU A 119 -2.35 14.50 18.91
N ASP A 120 -1.54 15.15 18.08
CA ASP A 120 -1.36 16.61 18.11
C ASP A 120 -2.35 17.32 17.16
N PRO A 121 -3.27 18.19 17.64
CA PRO A 121 -4.21 18.93 16.78
C PRO A 121 -3.54 19.73 15.66
N TRP A 122 -2.29 20.16 15.82
CA TRP A 122 -1.57 20.94 14.82
C TRP A 122 -1.56 20.23 13.44
N GLY A 123 -1.45 18.90 13.44
CA GLY A 123 -1.37 18.11 12.21
C GLY A 123 -2.70 17.83 11.51
N ASP A 124 -3.84 18.30 12.03
CA ASP A 124 -5.17 17.89 11.53
C ASP A 124 -5.42 18.29 10.07
N ASP A 125 -5.10 19.54 9.69
CA ASP A 125 -5.26 20.01 8.32
C ASP A 125 -4.35 19.24 7.35
N LEU A 126 -3.10 18.97 7.76
CA LEU A 126 -2.17 18.18 6.97
C LEU A 126 -2.67 16.75 6.79
N ARG A 127 -3.11 16.09 7.87
CA ARG A 127 -3.66 14.73 7.83
C ARG A 127 -4.94 14.65 6.99
N ALA A 128 -5.81 15.65 7.04
CA ALA A 128 -7.01 15.70 6.19
C ALA A 128 -6.66 15.71 4.70
N ARG A 129 -5.67 16.52 4.31
CA ARG A 129 -5.14 16.56 2.94
C ARG A 129 -4.49 15.23 2.53
N VAL A 130 -3.67 14.64 3.40
CA VAL A 130 -3.05 13.34 3.12
C VAL A 130 -4.11 12.23 2.99
N ALA A 131 -5.16 12.26 3.82
CA ALA A 131 -6.29 11.34 3.72
C ALA A 131 -7.08 11.51 2.41
N ASN A 132 -7.25 12.73 1.91
CA ASN A 132 -7.79 12.96 0.56
C ASN A 132 -6.91 12.31 -0.51
N GLY A 133 -5.59 12.46 -0.41
CA GLY A 133 -4.65 11.80 -1.31
C GLY A 133 -4.78 10.28 -1.32
N TRP A 134 -4.96 9.65 -0.15
CA TRP A 134 -5.25 8.22 -0.03
C TRP A 134 -6.55 7.81 -0.72
N ARG A 135 -7.61 8.62 -0.65
CA ARG A 135 -8.88 8.37 -1.37
C ARG A 135 -8.69 8.42 -2.88
N VAL A 136 -7.89 9.37 -3.38
CA VAL A 136 -7.53 9.44 -4.81
C VAL A 136 -6.79 8.17 -5.23
N LEU A 137 -5.81 7.71 -4.45
CA LEU A 137 -5.09 6.46 -4.73
C LEU A 137 -6.05 5.24 -4.72
N GLN A 138 -6.98 5.19 -3.77
CA GLN A 138 -7.98 4.11 -3.71
C GLN A 138 -8.81 4.03 -4.99
N LYS A 139 -9.23 5.18 -5.55
CA LYS A 139 -9.98 5.22 -6.81
C LYS A 139 -9.13 4.77 -8.00
N LEU A 140 -7.87 5.20 -8.07
CA LEU A 140 -6.94 4.78 -9.13
C LEU A 140 -6.67 3.27 -9.10
N SER A 141 -6.58 2.67 -7.92
CA SER A 141 -6.45 1.23 -7.74
C SER A 141 -7.73 0.48 -8.09
N ALA A 142 -8.89 0.97 -7.64
CA ALA A 142 -10.17 0.36 -7.97
C ALA A 142 -10.39 0.23 -9.49
N ILE A 143 -10.01 1.27 -10.26
CA ILE A 143 -10.04 1.23 -11.73
C ILE A 143 -9.20 0.06 -12.28
N SER A 144 -7.99 -0.15 -11.75
CA SER A 144 -7.16 -1.28 -12.17
C SER A 144 -7.75 -2.62 -11.82
N GLN A 145 -8.24 -2.77 -10.59
CA GLN A 145 -8.83 -4.02 -10.13
C GLN A 145 -10.09 -4.38 -10.96
N GLU A 146 -10.88 -3.38 -11.36
CA GLU A 146 -12.01 -3.58 -12.27
C GLU A 146 -11.56 -4.04 -13.66
N VAL A 147 -10.55 -3.38 -14.24
CA VAL A 147 -10.03 -3.73 -15.58
C VAL A 147 -9.39 -5.12 -15.59
N TYR A 148 -8.65 -5.49 -14.55
CA TYR A 148 -8.00 -6.79 -14.45
C TYR A 148 -8.99 -7.95 -14.27
N LYS A 149 -10.21 -7.67 -13.79
CA LYS A 149 -11.33 -8.63 -13.74
C LYS A 149 -12.04 -8.80 -15.09
N LEU A 150 -11.79 -7.95 -16.08
CA LEU A 150 -12.39 -8.07 -17.40
C LEU A 150 -11.89 -9.33 -18.13
N LYS A 151 -12.82 -9.97 -18.83
CA LYS A 151 -12.53 -11.08 -19.74
C LYS A 151 -11.82 -10.55 -21.01
N PRO A 152 -10.97 -11.34 -21.67
CA PRO A 152 -10.24 -10.91 -22.87
C PRO A 152 -11.12 -10.28 -23.96
N GLY A 153 -12.31 -10.82 -24.23
CA GLY A 153 -13.22 -10.26 -25.23
C GLY A 153 -13.74 -8.86 -24.90
N ALA A 154 -13.86 -8.51 -23.62
CA ALA A 154 -14.26 -7.16 -23.19
C ALA A 154 -13.11 -6.14 -23.34
N LEU A 155 -11.88 -6.61 -23.57
CA LEU A 155 -10.69 -5.80 -23.83
C LEU A 155 -10.42 -5.66 -25.35
N GLY A 156 -11.36 -6.10 -26.20
CA GLY A 156 -11.23 -6.04 -27.65
C GLY A 156 -10.28 -7.09 -28.24
N LEU A 157 -9.82 -8.07 -27.45
CA LEU A 157 -8.98 -9.16 -27.96
C LEU A 157 -9.84 -10.18 -28.71
N SER A 158 -9.52 -10.39 -29.99
CA SER A 158 -10.20 -11.36 -30.85
C SER A 158 -9.89 -12.79 -30.42
N THR A 159 -10.85 -13.70 -30.62
CA THR A 159 -10.64 -15.15 -30.46
C THR A 159 -9.51 -15.69 -31.33
N LYS A 160 -9.26 -15.06 -32.50
CA LYS A 160 -8.12 -15.42 -33.36
C LYS A 160 -6.77 -15.00 -32.77
N GLU A 161 -6.72 -13.84 -32.12
CA GLU A 161 -5.52 -13.34 -31.45
C GLU A 161 -5.19 -14.19 -30.21
N LEU A 162 -6.21 -14.59 -29.45
CA LEU A 162 -6.07 -15.54 -28.34
C LEU A 162 -5.68 -16.93 -28.84
N GLY A 163 -6.27 -17.38 -29.96
CA GLY A 163 -5.97 -18.67 -30.59
C GLY A 163 -4.53 -18.77 -31.10
N LEU A 164 -4.01 -17.73 -31.75
CA LEU A 164 -2.60 -17.65 -32.16
C LEU A 164 -1.66 -17.57 -30.96
N ALA A 165 -2.13 -17.03 -29.85
CA ALA A 165 -1.36 -16.93 -28.62
C ALA A 165 -1.34 -18.25 -27.81
N LEU A 166 -2.21 -19.22 -28.09
CA LEU A 166 -2.11 -20.57 -27.53
C LEU A 166 -0.83 -21.31 -27.97
N PHE A 167 -0.22 -20.92 -29.09
CA PHE A 167 1.08 -21.47 -29.53
C PHE A 167 2.28 -20.88 -28.77
N SER A 168 2.08 -19.82 -27.97
CA SER A 168 3.10 -19.23 -27.10
C SER A 168 2.44 -18.59 -25.88
N LEU A 169 2.37 -19.34 -24.78
CA LEU A 169 1.81 -18.90 -23.49
C LEU A 169 2.37 -17.54 -23.04
N THR A 170 3.66 -17.29 -23.26
CA THR A 170 4.31 -16.02 -22.94
C THR A 170 3.79 -14.86 -23.77
N ARG A 171 3.62 -15.06 -25.09
CA ARG A 171 3.05 -14.04 -25.99
C ARG A 171 1.59 -13.75 -25.67
N SER A 172 0.80 -14.77 -25.32
CA SER A 172 -0.60 -14.59 -24.89
C SER A 172 -0.71 -13.81 -23.61
N ARG A 173 0.12 -14.13 -22.63
CA ARG A 173 0.14 -13.46 -21.33
C ARG A 173 0.49 -11.99 -21.51
N TYR A 174 1.53 -11.69 -22.29
CA TYR A 174 1.93 -10.32 -22.57
C TYR A 174 0.84 -9.53 -23.29
N ALA A 175 0.23 -10.07 -24.35
CA ALA A 175 -0.82 -9.37 -25.09
C ALA A 175 -2.04 -9.04 -24.20
N LEU A 176 -2.40 -9.96 -23.30
CA LEU A 176 -3.46 -9.72 -22.32
C LEU A 176 -3.07 -8.65 -21.29
N ALA A 177 -1.85 -8.71 -20.76
CA ALA A 177 -1.32 -7.70 -19.84
C ALA A 177 -1.30 -6.32 -20.51
N GLU A 178 -0.89 -6.26 -21.78
CA GLU A 178 -0.85 -5.03 -22.57
C GLU A 178 -2.24 -4.42 -22.76
N ALA A 179 -3.23 -5.24 -23.13
CA ALA A 179 -4.60 -4.78 -23.28
C ALA A 179 -5.19 -4.27 -21.95
N ARG A 180 -4.91 -4.94 -20.83
CA ARG A 180 -5.34 -4.52 -19.49
C ARG A 180 -4.69 -3.21 -19.09
N GLU A 181 -3.37 -3.09 -19.22
CA GLU A 181 -2.66 -1.87 -18.83
C GLU A 181 -3.08 -0.67 -19.68
N ARG A 182 -3.28 -0.85 -20.98
CA ARG A 182 -3.81 0.20 -21.86
C ARG A 182 -5.19 0.69 -21.39
N GLN A 183 -6.11 -0.24 -21.13
CA GLN A 183 -7.47 0.09 -20.70
C GLN A 183 -7.50 0.72 -19.30
N ALA A 184 -6.66 0.25 -18.38
CA ALA A 184 -6.52 0.80 -17.03
C ALA A 184 -5.93 2.21 -17.08
N LEU A 185 -4.87 2.42 -17.87
CA LEU A 185 -4.25 3.72 -18.08
C LEU A 185 -5.27 4.74 -18.63
N GLU A 186 -6.00 4.39 -19.69
CA GLU A 186 -7.02 5.25 -20.29
C GLU A 186 -8.06 5.70 -19.25
N ARG A 187 -8.65 4.76 -18.51
CA ARG A 187 -9.68 5.07 -17.49
C ARG A 187 -9.13 5.90 -16.33
N ARG A 188 -7.91 5.63 -15.90
CA ARG A 188 -7.23 6.42 -14.86
C ARG A 188 -6.95 7.85 -15.33
N LEU A 189 -6.54 8.04 -16.59
CA LEU A 189 -6.33 9.38 -17.15
C LEU A 189 -7.63 10.18 -17.24
N VAL A 190 -8.74 9.54 -17.63
CA VAL A 190 -10.07 10.17 -17.60
C VAL A 190 -10.44 10.59 -16.18
N TYR A 191 -10.23 9.72 -15.18
CA TYR A 191 -10.46 10.06 -13.78
C TYR A 191 -9.60 11.24 -13.32
N ILE A 192 -8.31 11.24 -13.65
CA ILE A 192 -7.39 12.34 -13.27
C ILE A 192 -7.84 13.67 -13.88
N ALA A 193 -8.25 13.68 -15.16
CA ALA A 193 -8.77 14.88 -15.81
C ALA A 193 -10.02 15.43 -15.12
N SER A 194 -10.80 14.58 -14.44
CA SER A 194 -11.99 15.00 -13.66
C SER A 194 -11.68 15.47 -12.24
N LEU A 195 -10.44 15.31 -11.75
CA LEU A 195 -10.07 15.72 -10.39
C LEU A 195 -10.00 17.23 -10.27
N THR A 196 -10.34 17.74 -9.08
CA THR A 196 -10.02 19.13 -8.73
C THR A 196 -8.52 19.30 -8.53
N GLU A 197 -8.02 20.51 -8.78
CA GLU A 197 -6.60 20.86 -8.56
C GLU A 197 -6.17 20.58 -7.11
N SER A 198 -7.03 20.86 -6.13
CA SER A 198 -6.78 20.56 -4.72
C SER A 198 -6.62 19.06 -4.45
N SER A 199 -7.47 18.22 -5.05
CA SER A 199 -7.36 16.75 -4.91
C SER A 199 -6.08 16.20 -5.54
N ALA A 200 -5.66 16.76 -6.68
CA ALA A 200 -4.39 16.41 -7.30
C ALA A 200 -3.20 16.81 -6.42
N LYS A 201 -3.22 18.02 -5.84
CA LYS A 201 -2.21 18.48 -4.88
C LYS A 201 -2.15 17.60 -3.63
N ASP A 202 -3.30 17.21 -3.09
CA ASP A 202 -3.43 16.32 -1.93
C ASP A 202 -2.89 14.92 -2.22
N TYR A 203 -3.15 14.38 -3.42
CA TYR A 203 -2.53 13.13 -3.88
C TYR A 203 -1.00 13.25 -3.96
N LYS A 204 -0.47 14.31 -4.58
CA LYS A 204 0.99 14.50 -4.68
C LYS A 204 1.64 14.66 -3.31
N LEU A 205 0.98 15.36 -2.39
CA LEU A 205 1.40 15.50 -1.00
C LEU A 205 1.48 14.15 -0.29
N MET A 206 0.41 13.35 -0.35
CA MET A 206 0.37 12.00 0.20
C MET A 206 1.49 11.13 -0.40
N PHE A 207 1.63 11.13 -1.73
CA PHE A 207 2.62 10.30 -2.42
C PHE A 207 4.07 10.72 -2.11
N LEU A 208 4.29 12.03 -1.86
CA LEU A 208 5.59 12.54 -1.44
C LEU A 208 5.98 12.00 -0.06
N LEU A 209 5.06 12.01 0.91
CA LEU A 209 5.28 11.39 2.23
C LEU A 209 5.46 9.87 2.11
N LEU A 210 4.59 9.22 1.33
CA LEU A 210 4.61 7.78 1.11
C LEU A 210 5.95 7.31 0.52
N SER A 211 6.61 8.12 -0.31
CA SER A 211 7.91 7.74 -0.86
C SER A 211 9.01 7.52 0.19
N SER A 212 8.86 8.07 1.39
CA SER A 212 9.81 7.87 2.50
C SER A 212 9.65 6.55 3.26
N VAL A 213 8.54 5.84 3.02
CA VAL A 213 8.24 4.51 3.59
C VAL A 213 9.24 3.48 3.08
N PHE A 214 9.58 3.55 1.79
CA PHE A 214 10.44 2.59 1.14
C PHE A 214 11.91 2.93 1.35
N ARG A 215 12.70 1.96 1.81
CA ARG A 215 14.12 2.13 2.10
C ARG A 215 14.93 0.95 1.61
N MET A 216 16.16 1.23 1.17
CA MET A 216 17.18 0.20 1.06
C MET A 216 17.96 0.09 2.37
N SER A 217 18.02 -1.12 2.93
CA SER A 217 18.91 -1.43 4.04
C SER A 217 20.29 -1.78 3.51
N LEU A 218 21.30 -1.10 4.07
CA LEU A 218 22.73 -1.40 3.88
C LEU A 218 23.29 -2.23 5.05
N SER A 219 22.48 -2.52 6.08
CA SER A 219 22.99 -3.05 7.34
C SER A 219 23.36 -4.52 7.22
N THR A 220 24.63 -4.82 7.48
CA THR A 220 25.19 -6.17 7.56
C THR A 220 24.77 -6.97 8.79
N ASN A 221 24.13 -6.34 9.78
CA ASN A 221 24.06 -6.85 11.16
C ASN A 221 22.73 -7.51 11.54
N ASN A 222 21.64 -7.31 10.78
CA ASN A 222 20.39 -8.05 10.95
C ASN A 222 20.16 -8.88 9.68
N ILE A 223 20.89 -9.99 9.60
CA ILE A 223 20.79 -11.00 8.55
C ILE A 223 19.51 -11.80 8.81
N GLU A 224 18.37 -11.20 8.49
CA GLU A 224 17.25 -12.01 8.00
C GLU A 224 17.53 -12.21 6.50
N ASP A 225 17.50 -13.45 6.02
CA ASP A 225 17.84 -13.89 4.65
C ASP A 225 16.82 -13.40 3.61
N TYR A 226 16.66 -12.09 3.50
CA TYR A 226 15.70 -11.51 2.58
C TYR A 226 16.26 -11.41 1.17
N ILE A 227 15.35 -11.62 0.22
CA ILE A 227 15.62 -11.51 -1.20
C ILE A 227 16.03 -10.05 -1.48
N PRO A 228 17.19 -9.83 -2.13
CA PRO A 228 17.61 -8.49 -2.54
C PRO A 228 16.55 -7.82 -3.42
N TRP A 229 16.38 -6.52 -3.23
CA TRP A 229 15.57 -5.72 -4.12
C TRP A 229 16.33 -5.44 -5.40
N ILE A 230 16.09 -6.31 -6.36
CA ILE A 230 16.68 -6.26 -7.70
C ILE A 230 15.93 -5.35 -8.67
N PHE A 231 14.87 -4.67 -8.24
CA PHE A 231 14.00 -3.94 -9.15
C PHE A 231 14.44 -2.49 -9.33
N ASP A 232 14.48 -2.05 -10.59
CA ASP A 232 14.83 -0.69 -10.99
C ASP A 232 16.17 -0.20 -10.40
N TRP A 233 17.17 -1.08 -10.33
CA TRP A 233 18.49 -0.76 -9.80
C TRP A 233 19.09 0.49 -10.49
N GLY A 234 19.64 1.42 -9.70
CA GLY A 234 20.16 2.71 -10.18
C GLY A 234 19.09 3.75 -10.56
N HIS A 235 17.80 3.35 -10.65
CA HIS A 235 16.69 4.21 -11.07
C HIS A 235 15.37 4.00 -10.25
N GLY A 236 15.44 3.40 -9.06
CA GLY A 236 14.29 2.86 -8.31
C GLY A 236 14.08 3.42 -6.90
N ILE A 237 13.79 2.54 -5.92
CA ILE A 237 13.56 2.87 -4.50
C ILE A 237 14.73 3.64 -3.88
N ASP A 238 15.93 3.45 -4.42
CA ASP A 238 17.18 4.13 -4.09
C ASP A 238 17.07 5.64 -4.30
N GLY A 239 16.22 6.06 -5.24
CA GLY A 239 15.81 7.42 -5.43
C GLY A 239 14.33 7.59 -5.12
N GLN A 240 13.98 7.98 -3.89
CA GLN A 240 12.60 8.38 -3.54
C GLN A 240 11.98 9.33 -4.60
N ARG A 241 12.81 10.16 -5.25
CA ARG A 241 12.43 11.02 -6.37
C ARG A 241 11.87 10.27 -7.58
N LEU A 242 12.39 9.10 -7.92
CA LEU A 242 12.00 8.29 -9.06
C LEU A 242 10.68 7.57 -8.82
N LEU A 243 10.45 7.10 -7.59
CA LEU A 243 9.13 6.66 -7.14
C LEU A 243 8.10 7.80 -7.30
N ARG A 244 8.40 9.02 -6.82
CA ARG A 244 7.50 10.19 -6.95
C ARG A 244 7.22 10.62 -8.40
N ARG A 245 8.12 10.32 -9.33
CA ARG A 245 7.98 10.60 -10.76
C ARG A 245 7.27 9.47 -11.51
N GLY A 246 7.05 8.32 -10.89
CA GLY A 246 6.45 7.16 -11.53
C GLY A 246 7.40 6.36 -12.41
N ASN A 247 8.71 6.58 -12.28
CA ASN A 247 9.72 5.87 -13.06
C ASN A 247 10.04 4.48 -12.51
N SER A 248 9.58 4.16 -11.30
CA SER A 248 9.75 2.85 -10.69
C SER A 248 8.50 2.00 -10.84
N TRP A 249 8.69 0.70 -11.07
CA TRP A 249 7.64 -0.30 -11.05
C TRP A 249 6.93 -0.38 -9.70
N MET A 250 7.62 -0.11 -8.59
CA MET A 250 6.95 0.00 -7.28
C MET A 250 5.86 1.09 -7.30
N THR A 251 6.02 2.15 -8.09
CA THR A 251 4.94 3.14 -8.31
C THR A 251 3.73 2.49 -8.97
N TRP A 252 3.95 1.68 -10.00
CA TRP A 252 2.88 0.92 -10.65
C TRP A 252 2.19 -0.01 -9.66
N TYR A 253 2.97 -0.75 -8.87
CA TYR A 253 2.45 -1.70 -7.87
C TYR A 253 1.56 -0.99 -6.84
N ILE A 254 2.00 0.15 -6.29
CA ILE A 254 1.21 0.98 -5.38
C ILE A 254 -0.07 1.48 -6.05
N LEU A 255 0.01 1.93 -7.30
CA LEU A 255 -1.16 2.38 -8.06
C LEU A 255 -2.15 1.23 -8.33
N HIS A 256 -1.66 0.01 -8.52
CA HIS A 256 -2.44 -1.17 -8.82
C HIS A 256 -3.14 -1.73 -7.57
N GLU A 257 -2.39 -1.95 -6.50
CA GLU A 257 -2.88 -2.51 -5.25
C GLU A 257 -3.63 -1.49 -4.39
N GLY A 258 -3.18 -0.22 -4.40
CA GLY A 258 -3.83 0.86 -3.68
C GLY A 258 -3.51 0.92 -2.19
N PRO A 259 -4.36 1.56 -1.37
CA PRO A 259 -4.10 1.75 0.06
C PRO A 259 -4.21 0.47 0.90
N SER A 260 -4.83 -0.59 0.38
CA SER A 260 -5.09 -1.83 1.12
C SER A 260 -3.81 -2.49 1.62
N ILE A 261 -2.72 -2.47 0.83
CA ILE A 261 -1.46 -3.09 1.22
C ILE A 261 -0.83 -2.41 2.45
N PHE A 262 -1.01 -1.09 2.58
CA PHE A 262 -0.54 -0.33 3.73
C PHE A 262 -1.46 -0.54 4.93
N TRP A 263 -2.77 -0.58 4.71
CA TRP A 263 -3.75 -0.90 5.75
C TRP A 263 -3.47 -2.27 6.37
N GLN A 264 -3.18 -3.28 5.53
CA GLN A 264 -2.81 -4.60 5.99
C GLN A 264 -1.55 -4.56 6.85
N GLN A 265 -0.43 -4.07 6.30
CA GLN A 265 0.84 -4.07 7.03
C GLN A 265 0.82 -3.23 8.31
N TRP A 266 0.18 -2.05 8.29
CA TRP A 266 0.29 -1.10 9.38
C TRP A 266 -0.78 -1.21 10.46
N CYS A 267 -1.93 -1.84 10.17
CA CYS A 267 -3.08 -1.79 11.08
C CYS A 267 -3.73 -3.15 11.35
N ILE A 268 -3.73 -4.06 10.37
CA ILE A 268 -4.41 -5.35 10.53
C ILE A 268 -3.46 -6.45 10.97
N GLN A 269 -2.29 -6.51 10.36
CA GLN A 269 -1.32 -7.55 10.63
C GLN A 269 -0.62 -7.32 11.98
N ASP A 270 -0.34 -8.41 12.69
CA ASP A 270 0.37 -8.35 13.97
C ASP A 270 1.86 -8.00 13.73
N PRO A 271 2.38 -6.88 14.25
CA PRO A 271 3.79 -6.53 14.09
C PRO A 271 4.73 -7.51 14.82
N ALA A 272 4.25 -8.27 15.80
CA ALA A 272 5.03 -9.30 16.49
C ALA A 272 5.24 -10.56 15.64
N ASN A 273 4.42 -10.76 14.59
CA ASN A 273 4.61 -11.86 13.66
C ASN A 273 5.65 -11.46 12.57
N PRO A 274 6.77 -12.18 12.44
CA PRO A 274 7.80 -11.87 11.43
C PRO A 274 7.29 -11.93 9.99
N GLU A 275 6.32 -12.81 9.68
CA GLU A 275 5.78 -12.98 8.33
C GLU A 275 4.97 -11.76 7.87
N SER A 276 4.39 -11.02 8.81
CA SER A 276 3.60 -9.82 8.53
C SER A 276 4.41 -8.53 8.49
N LYS A 277 5.56 -8.50 9.17
CA LYS A 277 6.42 -7.31 9.28
C LYS A 277 6.80 -6.74 7.91
N ASN A 278 6.96 -7.61 6.92
CA ASN A 278 7.40 -7.26 5.56
C ASN A 278 6.33 -7.53 4.49
N TYR A 279 5.05 -7.53 4.87
CA TYR A 279 3.93 -7.86 3.99
C TYR A 279 3.97 -7.19 2.61
N ILE A 280 4.21 -5.87 2.55
CA ILE A 280 4.26 -5.13 1.27
C ILE A 280 5.42 -5.60 0.41
N ARG A 281 6.61 -5.77 1.01
CA ARG A 281 7.81 -6.23 0.32
C ARG A 281 7.55 -7.62 -0.28
N ASP A 282 7.10 -8.55 0.55
CA ASP A 282 6.97 -9.95 0.16
C ASP A 282 5.90 -10.13 -0.93
N ASN A 283 4.77 -9.42 -0.83
CA ASN A 283 3.76 -9.42 -1.87
C ASN A 283 4.26 -8.75 -3.16
N SER A 284 5.04 -7.66 -3.07
CA SER A 284 5.59 -7.02 -4.25
C SER A 284 6.61 -7.92 -4.98
N LEU A 285 7.43 -8.66 -4.23
CA LEU A 285 8.35 -9.67 -4.76
C LEU A 285 7.57 -10.80 -5.44
N GLN A 286 6.51 -11.30 -4.80
CA GLN A 286 5.66 -12.35 -5.37
C GLN A 286 4.95 -11.88 -6.63
N ALA A 287 4.44 -10.64 -6.66
CA ALA A 287 3.79 -10.06 -7.82
C ALA A 287 4.74 -9.92 -9.01
N TRP A 288 5.99 -9.51 -8.75
CA TRP A 288 7.02 -9.40 -9.78
C TRP A 288 7.48 -10.77 -10.31
N LEU A 289 7.90 -11.67 -9.41
CA LEU A 289 8.49 -12.96 -9.78
C LEU A 289 7.44 -13.95 -10.30
N GLY A 290 6.18 -13.73 -9.94
CA GLY A 290 5.08 -14.66 -10.15
C GLY A 290 5.04 -15.78 -9.10
N LYS A 291 3.86 -16.42 -8.99
CA LYS A 291 3.57 -17.43 -7.94
C LYS A 291 4.52 -18.63 -7.92
N ASP A 292 5.08 -18.99 -9.08
CA ASP A 292 5.87 -20.22 -9.23
C ASP A 292 7.38 -20.02 -9.04
N ASN A 293 7.88 -18.77 -8.97
CA ASN A 293 9.33 -18.49 -9.06
C ASN A 293 9.93 -17.73 -7.86
N ALA A 294 9.12 -17.32 -6.87
CA ALA A 294 9.59 -16.43 -5.80
C ALA A 294 10.68 -17.04 -4.91
N VAL A 295 10.65 -18.37 -4.70
CA VAL A 295 11.53 -19.06 -3.73
C VAL A 295 12.70 -19.79 -4.40
N GLN A 296 12.56 -20.24 -5.66
CA GLN A 296 13.53 -21.15 -6.27
C GLN A 296 14.70 -20.48 -7.02
N ARG A 297 14.62 -19.19 -7.35
CA ARG A 297 15.60 -18.55 -8.26
C ARG A 297 16.62 -17.63 -7.60
N PHE A 298 16.44 -17.28 -6.33
CA PHE A 298 17.43 -16.50 -5.58
C PHE A 298 18.35 -17.41 -4.79
N THR A 299 19.16 -18.19 -5.50
CA THR A 299 20.35 -18.76 -4.87
C THR A 299 21.32 -17.61 -4.60
N PRO A 300 21.94 -17.55 -3.42
CA PRO A 300 22.99 -16.59 -3.06
C PRO A 300 24.29 -16.85 -3.83
N ASN A 301 24.24 -17.23 -5.12
CA ASN A 301 25.37 -17.30 -6.05
C ASN A 301 25.16 -16.56 -7.39
N PHE A 302 24.12 -15.73 -7.55
CA PHE A 302 23.83 -15.10 -8.84
C PHE A 302 24.59 -13.76 -9.03
N PRO A 303 25.50 -13.65 -10.01
CA PRO A 303 26.14 -12.39 -10.36
C PRO A 303 25.14 -11.40 -10.98
N SER A 304 25.23 -10.13 -10.60
CA SER A 304 24.32 -9.06 -11.03
C SER A 304 24.28 -8.84 -12.55
N ASP A 305 25.37 -9.15 -13.25
CA ASP A 305 25.49 -8.99 -14.71
C ASP A 305 24.69 -10.04 -15.51
N GLU A 306 24.20 -11.09 -14.87
CA GLU A 306 23.47 -12.20 -15.50
C GLU A 306 21.96 -12.16 -15.24
N TRP A 307 21.48 -11.26 -14.40
CA TRP A 307 20.05 -11.20 -14.09
C TRP A 307 19.27 -10.65 -15.28
N LYS A 308 18.36 -11.47 -15.81
CA LYS A 308 17.41 -11.08 -16.85
C LYS A 308 16.00 -11.08 -16.29
N ASP A 309 15.36 -9.92 -16.35
CA ASP A 309 13.94 -9.80 -16.06
C ASP A 309 13.14 -10.64 -17.08
N VAL A 310 12.61 -11.77 -16.62
CA VAL A 310 11.85 -12.70 -17.47
C VAL A 310 10.60 -12.04 -18.04
N ASN A 311 10.09 -10.99 -17.38
CA ASN A 311 8.91 -10.23 -17.77
C ASN A 311 9.27 -8.78 -18.12
N GLU A 312 10.50 -8.49 -18.56
CA GLU A 312 11.01 -7.12 -18.80
C GLU A 312 10.06 -6.24 -19.60
N LYS A 313 9.48 -6.79 -20.68
CA LYS A 313 8.53 -6.06 -21.53
C LYS A 313 7.26 -5.67 -20.78
N GLU A 314 6.71 -6.58 -19.97
CA GLU A 314 5.52 -6.33 -19.16
C GLU A 314 5.81 -5.27 -18.09
N HIS A 315 6.93 -5.42 -17.38
CA HIS A 315 7.33 -4.45 -16.35
C HIS A 315 7.67 -3.08 -16.94
N ALA A 316 8.28 -3.01 -18.12
CA ALA A 316 8.54 -1.75 -18.82
C ALA A 316 7.23 -1.03 -19.19
N LEU A 317 6.22 -1.77 -19.68
CA LEU A 317 4.89 -1.22 -19.94
C LEU A 317 4.21 -0.67 -18.67
N GLN A 318 4.32 -1.41 -17.57
CA GLN A 318 3.76 -1.02 -16.27
C GLN A 318 4.44 0.24 -15.73
N ARG A 319 5.76 0.36 -15.85
CA ARG A 319 6.53 1.58 -15.54
C ARG A 319 6.09 2.77 -16.38
N ASP A 320 6.01 2.60 -17.70
CA ASP A 320 5.55 3.67 -18.60
C ASP A 320 4.13 4.14 -18.25
N SER A 321 3.24 3.20 -17.91
CA SER A 321 1.88 3.52 -17.47
C SER A 321 1.88 4.31 -16.16
N ALA A 322 2.66 3.90 -15.16
CA ALA A 322 2.79 4.65 -13.90
C ALA A 322 3.40 6.04 -14.09
N TYR A 323 4.41 6.18 -14.95
CA TYR A 323 5.00 7.45 -15.32
C TYR A 323 3.96 8.39 -15.93
N LYS A 324 3.18 7.92 -16.90
CA LYS A 324 2.11 8.70 -17.53
C LYS A 324 1.05 9.16 -16.52
N ILE A 325 0.70 8.33 -15.56
CA ILE A 325 -0.21 8.69 -14.46
C ILE A 325 0.37 9.79 -13.57
N GLN A 326 1.63 9.66 -13.14
CA GLN A 326 2.27 10.69 -12.31
C GLN A 326 2.43 12.02 -13.06
N LEU A 327 2.75 11.95 -14.36
CA LEU A 327 2.85 13.12 -15.23
C LEU A 327 1.49 13.80 -15.44
N ALA A 328 0.42 13.04 -15.63
CA ALA A 328 -0.93 13.59 -15.74
C ALA A 328 -1.38 14.24 -14.44
N MET A 329 -1.08 13.61 -13.30
CA MET A 329 -1.38 14.17 -11.98
C MET A 329 -0.61 15.48 -11.73
N GLU A 330 0.65 15.55 -12.15
CA GLU A 330 1.46 16.77 -12.07
C GLU A 330 0.88 17.89 -12.93
N LYS A 331 0.39 17.60 -14.14
CA LYS A 331 -0.33 18.61 -14.95
C LYS A 331 -1.61 19.07 -14.25
N GLN A 332 -2.33 18.18 -13.58
CA GLN A 332 -3.58 18.49 -12.89
C GLN A 332 -3.39 19.39 -11.65
N THR A 333 -2.16 19.51 -11.12
CA THR A 333 -1.90 20.44 -10.00
C THR A 333 -1.77 21.90 -10.43
N GLY A 334 -1.84 22.21 -11.72
CA GLY A 334 -1.69 23.57 -12.26
C GLY A 334 -0.25 24.08 -12.28
N SER A 335 0.73 23.25 -11.89
CA SER A 335 2.15 23.64 -11.90
C SER A 335 2.68 23.58 -13.33
N GLN A 336 2.82 24.74 -13.99
CA GLN A 336 3.46 24.81 -15.31
C GLN A 336 4.96 24.49 -15.26
N ASP A 337 5.57 24.59 -14.09
CA ASP A 337 7.01 24.40 -13.91
C ASP A 337 7.34 23.03 -13.28
N ARG A 338 8.04 22.18 -14.04
CA ARG A 338 8.51 20.84 -13.60
C ARG A 338 9.48 20.93 -12.41
N ALA A 339 10.16 22.07 -12.25
CA ALA A 339 11.05 22.31 -11.12
C ALA A 339 10.24 22.51 -9.82
N MET A 340 9.12 23.23 -9.87
CA MET A 340 8.23 23.45 -8.73
C MET A 340 7.39 22.23 -8.38
N ALA A 341 7.05 21.32 -9.28
CA ALA A 341 6.30 20.11 -8.92
C ALA A 341 7.02 19.19 -7.90
N ASN A 342 8.34 19.33 -7.76
CA ASN A 342 9.15 18.62 -6.76
C ASN A 342 9.26 19.35 -5.42
N GLN A 343 8.85 20.62 -5.38
CA GLN A 343 8.66 21.40 -4.16
C GLN A 343 7.15 21.55 -4.02
N ILE A 344 6.50 20.70 -3.23
CA ILE A 344 5.21 21.11 -2.69
C ILE A 344 5.59 22.08 -1.56
N PRO A 345 5.66 23.41 -1.76
CA PRO A 345 6.08 24.33 -0.70
C PRO A 345 5.25 24.12 0.57
N SER A 346 3.98 23.69 0.43
CA SER A 346 3.13 23.41 1.58
C SER A 346 3.64 22.27 2.48
N LEU A 347 4.40 21.28 1.99
CA LEU A 347 4.89 20.21 2.88
C LEU A 347 6.00 20.75 3.78
N PHE A 348 7.01 21.39 3.20
CA PHE A 348 8.09 22.03 3.95
C PHE A 348 7.56 23.10 4.90
N ASP A 349 6.56 23.87 4.46
CA ASP A 349 5.91 24.88 5.29
C ASP A 349 5.20 24.25 6.49
N ASN A 350 4.49 23.13 6.31
CA ASN A 350 3.82 22.49 7.44
C ASN A 350 4.81 21.95 8.48
N PHE A 351 5.81 21.17 8.07
CA PHE A 351 6.78 20.64 9.04
C PHE A 351 7.63 21.76 9.67
N THR A 352 8.04 22.78 8.90
CA THR A 352 8.77 23.95 9.42
C THR A 352 7.95 24.71 10.47
N ARG A 353 6.69 25.05 10.17
CA ARG A 353 5.80 25.70 11.14
C ARG A 353 5.56 24.84 12.37
N TYR A 354 5.51 23.51 12.22
CA TYR A 354 5.42 22.61 13.35
C TYR A 354 6.70 22.61 14.20
N SER A 355 7.90 22.68 13.61
CA SER A 355 9.12 22.86 14.42
C SER A 355 9.11 24.16 15.22
N ASP A 356 8.61 25.25 14.65
CA ASP A 356 8.46 26.51 15.39
C ASP A 356 7.50 26.35 16.56
N CYS A 357 6.36 25.69 16.34
CA CYS A 357 5.39 25.39 17.40
C CYS A 357 6.01 24.52 18.51
N ARG A 358 6.75 23.46 18.15
CA ARG A 358 7.44 22.58 19.10
C ARG A 358 8.48 23.34 19.92
N ARG A 359 9.25 24.23 19.28
CA ARG A 359 10.24 25.10 19.95
C ARG A 359 9.56 26.03 20.96
N LEU A 360 8.44 26.66 20.59
CA LEU A 360 7.68 27.53 21.49
C LEU A 360 7.14 26.74 22.70
N ARG A 361 6.54 25.57 22.47
CA ARG A 361 6.06 24.69 23.56
C ARG A 361 7.16 24.31 24.53
N PHE A 362 8.34 23.97 24.01
CA PHE A 362 9.52 23.67 24.84
C PHE A 362 9.93 24.87 25.69
N GLN A 363 9.94 26.08 25.13
CA GLN A 363 10.25 27.31 25.86
C GLN A 363 9.21 27.62 26.94
N GLU A 364 7.94 27.29 26.69
CA GLU A 364 6.82 27.48 27.61
C GLU A 364 6.70 26.35 28.65
N GLY A 365 7.53 25.31 28.58
CA GLY A 365 7.44 24.14 29.47
C GLY A 365 6.21 23.25 29.22
N THR A 366 5.56 23.38 28.06
CA THR A 366 4.45 22.51 27.66
C THR A 366 4.99 21.15 27.22
N PRO A 367 4.47 20.02 27.74
CA PRO A 367 4.94 18.70 27.36
C PRO A 367 4.70 18.42 25.87
N GLU A 368 5.60 17.66 25.26
CA GLU A 368 5.42 17.20 23.88
C GLU A 368 4.28 16.16 23.81
N PRO A 369 3.45 16.19 22.75
CA PRO A 369 2.45 15.15 22.55
C PRO A 369 3.10 13.78 22.31
N ASP A 370 2.47 12.74 22.81
CA ASP A 370 2.95 11.36 22.65
C ASP A 370 2.92 10.91 21.18
N GLU A 371 4.01 10.28 20.72
CA GLU A 371 4.07 9.60 19.41
C GLU A 371 3.34 8.25 19.51
N THR A 372 2.03 8.20 19.21
CA THR A 372 1.22 6.97 19.37
C THR A 372 1.41 5.95 18.24
N MET A 373 2.16 6.28 17.20
CA MET A 373 2.38 5.42 16.03
C MET A 373 3.76 4.75 16.01
N THR A 374 4.53 4.79 17.11
CA THR A 374 5.91 4.29 17.17
C THR A 374 6.06 2.82 16.79
N ASP A 375 5.08 2.01 17.19
CA ASP A 375 5.11 0.56 17.04
C ASP A 375 4.66 0.09 15.64
N VAL A 376 4.18 1.02 14.81
CA VAL A 376 3.76 0.70 13.44
C VAL A 376 4.98 0.31 12.61
N PRO A 377 4.96 -0.83 11.88
CA PRO A 377 6.03 -1.26 10.97
C PRO A 377 6.04 -0.36 9.72
N PHE A 378 6.46 0.88 9.93
CA PHE A 378 6.31 1.99 9.00
C PHE A 378 7.16 1.80 7.74
N HIS A 379 8.38 1.30 7.89
CA HIS A 379 9.29 1.12 6.77
C HIS A 379 9.04 -0.18 6.04
N VAL A 380 9.14 -0.11 4.71
CA VAL A 380 9.24 -1.27 3.84
C VAL A 380 10.70 -1.36 3.41
N GLU A 381 11.43 -2.26 4.05
CA GLU A 381 12.87 -2.39 3.89
C GLU A 381 13.22 -3.44 2.85
N PHE A 382 14.09 -3.02 1.95
CA PHE A 382 14.58 -3.79 0.83
C PHE A 382 16.08 -3.99 0.96
N ARG A 383 16.57 -5.18 0.67
CA ARG A 383 18.01 -5.44 0.74
C ARG A 383 18.71 -4.90 -0.50
N CYS A 384 19.78 -4.14 -0.28
CA CYS A 384 20.58 -3.50 -1.32
C CYS A 384 21.38 -4.53 -2.15
N PRO A 385 21.24 -4.56 -3.50
CA PRO A 385 22.01 -5.45 -4.36
C PRO A 385 23.53 -5.24 -4.28
N GLU A 386 24.00 -4.00 -4.08
CA GLU A 386 25.43 -3.70 -3.95
C GLU A 386 26.06 -4.37 -2.74
N GLU A 387 25.30 -4.61 -1.67
CA GLU A 387 25.77 -5.38 -0.52
C GLU A 387 26.12 -6.81 -0.92
N LEU A 388 25.31 -7.43 -1.79
CA LEU A 388 25.61 -8.76 -2.35
C LEU A 388 26.86 -8.71 -3.21
N ASN A 389 26.96 -7.75 -4.13
CA ASN A 389 28.15 -7.61 -4.97
C ASN A 389 29.44 -7.43 -4.14
N LYS A 390 29.39 -6.65 -3.05
CA LYS A 390 30.51 -6.49 -2.11
C LYS A 390 30.83 -7.77 -1.35
N ARG A 391 29.82 -8.51 -0.87
CA ARG A 391 30.03 -9.80 -0.21
C ARG A 391 30.64 -10.82 -1.19
N TYR A 392 30.16 -10.87 -2.43
CA TYR A 392 30.71 -11.74 -3.47
C TYR A 392 32.14 -11.41 -3.83
N SER A 393 32.47 -10.12 -4.00
CA SER A 393 33.84 -9.76 -4.35
C SER A 393 34.81 -10.19 -3.23
N VAL A 394 34.42 -10.02 -1.97
CA VAL A 394 35.19 -10.51 -0.81
C VAL A 394 35.29 -12.04 -0.80
N LEU A 395 34.20 -12.77 -0.99
CA LEU A 395 34.20 -14.25 -1.02
C LEU A 395 35.02 -14.79 -2.20
N ARG A 396 34.91 -14.15 -3.38
CA ARG A 396 35.68 -14.51 -4.57
C ARG A 396 37.16 -14.31 -4.31
N LEU A 397 37.56 -13.15 -3.78
CA LEU A 397 38.95 -12.86 -3.38
C LEU A 397 39.47 -13.84 -2.31
N ALA A 398 38.62 -14.26 -1.36
CA ALA A 398 38.95 -15.25 -0.34
C ALA A 398 39.06 -16.69 -0.88
N SER A 399 38.32 -17.01 -1.96
CA SER A 399 38.40 -18.31 -2.63
C SER A 399 39.61 -18.41 -3.55
N SER A 400 39.99 -17.33 -4.24
CA SER A 400 41.18 -17.30 -5.09
C SER A 400 42.49 -17.18 -4.30
N SER A 401 42.45 -16.77 -3.03
CA SER A 401 43.61 -16.81 -2.12
C SER A 401 43.86 -18.18 -1.47
N ARG A 402 42.97 -19.17 -1.69
CA ARG A 402 43.13 -20.57 -1.23
C ARG A 402 43.61 -21.53 -2.34
N LEU A 403 44.40 -21.04 -3.30
CA LEU A 403 45.15 -21.93 -4.19
C LEU A 403 46.23 -22.67 -3.37
N PRO A 404 46.55 -23.94 -3.69
CA PRO A 404 47.46 -24.74 -2.88
C PRO A 404 48.84 -24.08 -2.86
N ARG A 405 49.43 -23.96 -1.67
CA ARG A 405 50.88 -23.80 -1.56
C ARG A 405 51.46 -25.17 -1.90
N ASP A 406 52.15 -25.25 -3.04
CA ASP A 406 53.01 -26.38 -3.40
C ASP A 406 54.10 -26.61 -2.35
#